data_AF-A0A7C5I3F0-F1
#
_entry.id   AF-A0A7C5I3F0-F1
#
_cell.length_a   1.000
_cell.length_b   1.000
_cell.length_c   1.000
_cell.angle_alpha   90.00
_cell.angle_beta   90.00
_cell.angle_gamma   90.00
#
_symmetry.space_group_name_H-M   'P 1'
#
loop_
_entity.id
_entity.type
_entity.pdbx_description
1 polymer ?
#
loop_
_entity_poly.entity_id
_entity_poly.type
_entity_poly.pdbx_seq_one_letter_code
_entity_poly.pdbx_strand_id
1 'polypeptide(L)' 'IRRLRTKIEEDPSNPKYIMTVRGKGYKFRDPGKED' A
#
# COMPACT_ATOMS: atom_id res chain seq x y z
N ILE A 1 -10.28 -1.02 1.17
CA ILE A 1 -8.84 -1.35 1.31
C ILE A 1 -8.33 -1.52 2.75
N ARG A 2 -8.89 -0.81 3.76
CA ARG A 2 -8.43 -0.81 5.16
C ARG A 2 -8.14 -2.21 5.75
N ARG A 3 -9.05 -3.18 5.59
CA ARG A 3 -8.88 -4.55 6.12
C ARG A 3 -7.62 -5.26 5.61
N LEU A 4 -7.23 -5.01 4.37
CA LEU A 4 -6.03 -5.60 3.79
C LEU A 4 -4.78 -4.94 4.37
N ARG A 5 -4.76 -3.61 4.45
CA ARG A 5 -3.66 -2.85 5.05
C ARG A 5 -3.41 -3.24 6.51
N THR A 6 -4.46 -3.44 7.30
CA THR A 6 -4.33 -3.93 8.69
C THR A 6 -3.66 -5.30 8.80
N LYS A 7 -3.69 -6.13 7.75
CA LYS A 7 -3.10 -7.47 7.77
C LYS A 7 -1.65 -7.50 7.29
N ILE A 8 -1.26 -6.59 6.40
CA ILE A 8 0.02 -6.70 5.67
C ILE A 8 0.93 -5.48 5.82
N GLU A 9 0.38 -4.32 6.17
CA GLU A 9 1.16 -3.11 6.39
C GLU A 9 1.57 -3.06 7.86
N GLU A 10 2.79 -2.60 8.11
CA GLU A 10 3.29 -2.33 9.46
C GLU A 10 2.50 -1.20 10.14
N ASP A 11 2.25 -0.12 9.40
CA ASP A 11 1.33 0.95 9.77
C ASP A 11 0.25 1.12 8.69
N PRO A 12 -1.02 0.77 8.97
CA PRO A 12 -2.12 0.92 8.01
C PRO A 12 -2.39 2.36 7.55
N SER A 13 -1.95 3.35 8.34
CA SER A 13 -2.05 4.78 8.02
C SER A 13 -0.95 5.25 7.06
N ASN A 14 0.20 4.55 7.08
CA ASN A 14 1.34 4.81 6.21
C ASN A 14 1.71 3.56 5.37
N PRO A 15 0.88 3.21 4.37
CA PRO A 15 1.03 1.96 3.62
C PRO A 15 2.27 1.97 2.72
N LYS A 16 3.11 0.95 2.85
CA LYS A 16 4.33 0.72 2.06
C LYS A 16 4.06 -0.16 0.84
N TYR A 17 3.15 -1.13 0.96
CA TYR A 17 2.86 -2.08 -0.11
C TYR A 17 1.70 -1.65 -1.01
N ILE A 18 0.62 -1.12 -0.44
CA ILE A 18 -0.58 -0.75 -1.20
C ILE A 18 -0.75 0.76 -1.23
N MET A 19 -0.25 1.38 -2.30
CA MET A 19 -0.34 2.82 -2.53
C MET A 19 -1.68 3.21 -3.14
N THR A 20 -2.31 4.27 -2.61
CA THR A 20 -3.50 4.84 -3.24
C THR A 20 -3.08 5.73 -4.41
N VAL A 21 -3.60 5.46 -5.61
CA VAL A 21 -3.44 6.31 -6.79
C VAL A 21 -4.74 7.06 -7.02
N ARG A 22 -4.75 8.37 -6.77
CA ARG A 22 -5.95 9.21 -6.88
C ARG A 22 -6.55 9.11 -8.29
N GLY A 23 -7.87 8.88 -8.37
CA GLY A 23 -8.60 8.71 -9.63
C GLY A 23 -8.33 7.40 -10.38
N LYS A 24 -7.48 6.49 -9.86
CA LYS A 24 -7.15 5.22 -10.52
C LYS A 24 -7.36 3.98 -9.65
N GLY A 25 -7.20 4.10 -8.33
CA GLY A 25 -7.39 2.99 -7.40
C GLY A 25 -6.14 2.73 -6.55
N TYR A 26 -5.63 1.50 -6.59
CA TYR A 26 -4.49 1.07 -5.77
C TYR A 26 -3.39 0.44 -6.63
N LYS A 27 -2.13 0.72 -6.29
CA LYS A 27 -0.95 0.10 -6.89
C LYS A 27 -0.22 -0.69 -5.82
N PHE A 28 0.18 -1.92 -6.15
CA PHE A 28 1.10 -2.69 -5.33
C PHE A 28 2.53 -2.21 -5.59
N ARG A 29 3.28 -1.97 -4.53
CA ARG A 29 4.69 -1.57 -4.53
C ARG A 29 5.47 -2.59 -3.71
N ASP A 30 6.60 -3.03 -4.24
CA ASP A 30 7.58 -3.76 -3.46
C ASP A 30 8.55 -2.74 -2.84
N PRO A 31 8.54 -2.49 -1.52
CA PRO A 31 9.44 -1.54 -0.89
C PRO A 31 10.91 -1.97 -0.96
N GLY A 32 11.19 -3.26 -1.25
CA GLY A 32 12.55 -3.78 -1.41
C GLY A 32 13.11 -3.65 -2.83
N LYS A 33 12.31 -3.21 -3.80
CA LYS A 33 12.78 -2.88 -5.15
C LYS A 33 12.72 -1.37 -5.33
N GLU A 34 13.88 -0.75 -5.48
CA GLU A 34 13.96 0.58 -6.05
C GLU A 34 13.48 0.53 -7.50
N ASP A 35 12.75 1.57 -7.94
CA ASP A 35 12.34 1.77 -9.33
C ASP A 35 13.54 2.25 -10.16
#